data_AF-A0A255TTG7-F1
#
_entry.id   AF-A0A255TTG7-F1
#
_cell.length_a   1.000
_cell.length_b   1.000
_cell.length_c   1.000
_cell.angle_alpha   90.00
_cell.angle_beta   90.00
_cell.angle_gamma   90.00
#
_symmetry.space_group_name_H-M   'P 1'
#
loop_
_entity.id
_entity.type
_entity.pdbx_description
1 polymer ?
#
loop_
_entity_poly.entity_id
_entity_poly.type
_entity_poly.pdbx_seq_one_letter_code
_entity_poly.pdbx_strand_id
1 'polypeptide(L)'
;MIMMLFFASCSEQQIMEEMASSTKLTEQKSMTFSPQDSIMSLLYQARWGDGSAYLKLADCYRDGIGVKKDFFGMITMAHMAEGRGAINRIDDYIYGLPDGNDYKTLFLLMDGYKSYIQEDSDSIEHVLRASDSPEAKTLLGMITVDQGDTISGINMIKEAAYQGCSLAELLITIPDWKGRLRADATKLAIIAHRVPLANLILGDLYYEPDENGKSNKQLAVEYYMKAEEHAVLGRHGAERVLDYYRNGGNIQLTEDDIKRLELIVQPKGVETE
;
A
#
# COMPACT_ATOMS: atom_id res chain seq x y z
N MET A 1 81.42 -0.70 -31.90
CA MET A 1 81.23 0.57 -31.18
C MET A 1 79.91 1.17 -31.63
N ILE A 2 78.96 1.26 -30.68
CA ILE A 2 77.75 2.10 -30.61
C ILE A 2 76.50 1.74 -31.46
N MET A 3 75.50 1.39 -30.66
CA MET A 3 74.04 1.25 -30.80
C MET A 3 73.34 2.62 -30.88
N MET A 4 72.34 2.77 -31.75
CA MET A 4 71.16 3.66 -31.64
C MET A 4 70.10 3.13 -32.64
N LEU A 5 69.00 2.47 -32.25
CA LEU A 5 67.76 2.98 -31.63
C LEU A 5 67.09 4.12 -32.40
N PHE A 6 66.08 3.78 -33.20
CA PHE A 6 64.92 4.62 -33.45
C PHE A 6 63.67 3.84 -33.00
N PHE A 7 63.10 4.23 -31.86
CA PHE A 7 61.75 3.88 -31.44
C PHE A 7 60.85 5.10 -31.66
N ALA A 8 59.78 4.92 -32.43
CA ALA A 8 58.56 5.70 -32.42
C ALA A 8 57.51 4.83 -33.14
N SER A 9 56.28 4.61 -32.70
CA SER A 9 55.51 4.97 -31.51
C SER A 9 54.30 4.01 -31.57
N CYS A 10 54.18 3.07 -30.63
CA CYS A 10 53.05 2.12 -30.55
C CYS A 10 52.33 2.22 -29.20
N SER A 11 52.31 3.39 -28.56
CA SER A 11 51.59 3.56 -27.28
C SER A 11 50.26 4.29 -27.43
N GLU A 12 50.02 5.04 -28.51
CA GLU A 12 48.79 5.84 -28.64
C GLU A 12 47.59 5.03 -29.13
N GLN A 13 47.79 4.01 -29.97
CA GLN A 13 46.69 3.17 -30.47
C GLN A 13 46.13 2.23 -29.38
N GLN A 14 46.98 1.75 -28.48
CA GLN A 14 46.56 0.84 -27.41
C GLN A 14 45.80 1.58 -26.30
N ILE A 15 46.18 2.82 -25.99
CA ILE A 15 45.46 3.66 -25.02
C ILE A 15 44.10 4.11 -25.58
N MET A 16 43.99 4.34 -26.90
CA MET A 16 42.71 4.67 -27.53
C MET A 16 41.72 3.50 -27.56
N GLU A 17 42.18 2.25 -27.80
CA GLU A 17 41.31 1.07 -27.75
C GLU A 17 40.92 0.67 -26.33
N GLU A 18 41.79 0.89 -25.33
CA GLU A 18 41.47 0.65 -23.92
C GLU A 18 40.53 1.72 -23.35
N MET A 19 40.68 2.98 -23.78
CA MET A 19 39.70 4.05 -23.50
C MET A 19 38.36 3.81 -24.20
N ALA A 20 38.37 3.29 -25.44
CA ALA A 20 37.15 2.98 -26.21
C ALA A 20 36.41 1.74 -25.68
N SER A 21 37.14 0.74 -25.15
CA SER A 21 36.53 -0.41 -24.48
C SER A 21 36.03 -0.05 -23.07
N SER A 22 36.75 0.81 -22.35
CA SER A 22 36.29 1.35 -21.06
C SER A 22 35.07 2.26 -21.20
N THR A 23 34.93 3.01 -22.29
CA THR A 23 33.72 3.82 -22.57
C THR A 23 32.55 2.97 -23.07
N LYS A 24 32.80 1.88 -23.83
CA LYS A 24 31.76 0.91 -24.20
C LYS A 24 31.24 0.05 -23.04
N LEU A 25 32.04 -0.15 -21.99
CA LEU A 25 31.62 -0.84 -20.76
C LEU A 25 30.83 0.05 -19.78
N THR A 26 30.84 1.37 -19.98
CA THR A 26 30.03 2.33 -19.21
C THR A 26 28.76 2.79 -19.90
N GLU A 27 28.47 2.32 -21.11
CA GLU A 27 27.12 2.35 -21.68
C GLU A 27 26.28 1.13 -21.21
N GLN A 28 26.52 0.65 -20.00
CA GLN A 28 25.43 0.11 -19.22
C GLN A 28 24.54 1.29 -18.90
N LYS A 29 23.66 1.64 -19.85
CA LYS A 29 22.57 2.61 -19.74
C LYS A 29 22.06 2.52 -18.32
N SER A 30 22.48 3.45 -17.46
CA SER A 30 21.87 3.61 -16.14
C SER A 30 20.46 4.07 -16.49
N MET A 31 19.58 3.09 -16.68
CA MET A 31 18.17 3.30 -16.85
C MET A 31 17.76 3.79 -15.47
N THR A 32 17.89 5.10 -15.24
CA THR A 32 17.44 5.76 -14.04
C THR A 32 15.93 5.64 -14.08
N PHE A 33 15.41 4.55 -13.50
CA PHE A 33 13.98 4.36 -13.33
C PHE A 33 13.44 5.56 -12.57
N SER A 34 12.36 6.15 -13.08
CA SER A 34 11.68 7.18 -12.29
C SER A 34 11.14 6.54 -11.00
N PRO A 35 10.92 7.34 -9.93
CA PRO A 35 10.23 6.84 -8.75
C PRO A 35 8.88 6.20 -9.10
N GLN A 36 8.15 6.71 -10.08
CA GLN A 36 6.90 6.10 -10.54
C GLN A 36 7.09 4.73 -11.21
N ASP A 37 8.11 4.57 -12.07
CA ASP A 37 8.43 3.28 -12.68
C ASP A 37 8.82 2.24 -11.62
N SER A 38 9.48 2.71 -10.55
CA SER A 38 9.83 1.89 -9.40
C SER A 38 8.57 1.40 -8.66
N ILE A 39 7.57 2.27 -8.45
CA ILE A 39 6.29 1.88 -7.85
C ILE A 39 5.54 0.86 -8.71
N MET A 40 5.48 1.07 -10.03
CA MET A 40 4.83 0.11 -10.93
C MET A 40 5.51 -1.26 -10.91
N SER A 41 6.84 -1.27 -10.87
CA SER A 41 7.61 -2.51 -10.75
C SER A 41 7.34 -3.21 -9.41
N LEU A 42 7.30 -2.47 -8.31
CA LEU A 42 6.99 -3.03 -6.98
C LEU A 42 5.56 -3.57 -6.90
N LEU A 43 4.56 -2.84 -7.45
CA LEU A 43 3.19 -3.34 -7.52
C LEU A 43 3.09 -4.61 -8.34
N TYR A 44 3.78 -4.68 -9.48
CA TYR A 44 3.84 -5.90 -10.28
C TYR A 44 4.40 -7.08 -9.47
N GLN A 45 5.55 -6.90 -8.79
CA GLN A 45 6.15 -7.94 -7.95
C GLN A 45 5.22 -8.37 -6.80
N ALA A 46 4.61 -7.41 -6.10
CA ALA A 46 3.69 -7.67 -5.00
C ALA A 46 2.45 -8.46 -5.45
N ARG A 47 1.89 -8.13 -6.63
CA ARG A 47 0.78 -8.85 -7.25
C ARG A 47 1.13 -10.30 -7.63
N TRP A 48 2.41 -10.57 -7.87
CA TRP A 48 2.95 -11.92 -8.07
C TRP A 48 3.38 -12.61 -6.78
N GLY A 49 3.00 -12.07 -5.62
CA GLY A 49 3.21 -12.71 -4.32
C GLY A 49 4.53 -12.38 -3.65
N ASP A 50 5.36 -11.49 -4.21
CA ASP A 50 6.59 -11.06 -3.55
C ASP A 50 6.27 -10.23 -2.30
N GLY A 51 6.38 -10.86 -1.14
CA GLY A 51 6.17 -10.21 0.15
C GLY A 51 7.18 -9.09 0.45
N SER A 52 8.40 -9.17 -0.10
CA SER A 52 9.41 -8.11 0.08
C SER A 52 9.06 -6.86 -0.72
N ALA A 53 8.38 -7.01 -1.86
CA ALA A 53 7.87 -5.88 -2.63
C ALA A 53 6.81 -5.08 -1.85
N TYR A 54 5.96 -5.77 -1.06
CA TYR A 54 5.03 -5.10 -0.15
C TYR A 54 5.74 -4.27 0.92
N LEU A 55 6.83 -4.76 1.53
CA LEU A 55 7.61 -3.97 2.50
C LEU A 55 8.22 -2.72 1.85
N LYS A 56 8.76 -2.84 0.63
CA LYS A 56 9.27 -1.68 -0.12
C LYS A 56 8.18 -0.68 -0.49
N LEU A 57 6.97 -1.15 -0.80
CA LEU A 57 5.80 -0.27 -0.99
C LEU A 57 5.44 0.44 0.31
N ALA A 58 5.52 -0.24 1.46
CA ALA A 58 5.33 0.38 2.77
C ALA A 58 6.37 1.48 3.02
N ASP A 59 7.65 1.23 2.72
CA ASP A 59 8.71 2.25 2.77
C ASP A 59 8.39 3.45 1.85
N CYS A 60 7.92 3.19 0.63
CA CYS A 60 7.55 4.26 -0.31
C CYS A 60 6.43 5.14 0.21
N TYR A 61 5.38 4.56 0.82
CA TYR A 61 4.32 5.32 1.47
C TYR A 61 4.78 6.03 2.75
N ARG A 62 5.75 5.46 3.49
CA ARG A 62 6.34 6.12 4.66
C ARG A 62 7.12 7.37 4.26
N ASP A 63 7.92 7.27 3.20
CA ASP A 63 8.89 8.29 2.81
C ASP A 63 8.37 9.23 1.71
N GLY A 64 7.25 8.90 1.07
CA GLY A 64 6.69 9.66 -0.05
C GLY A 64 7.48 9.51 -1.36
N ILE A 65 8.09 8.35 -1.57
CA ILE A 65 8.90 8.07 -2.77
C ILE A 65 7.98 7.54 -3.86
N GLY A 66 7.76 8.32 -4.92
CA GLY A 66 6.91 7.93 -6.06
C GLY A 66 5.41 7.90 -5.77
N VAL A 67 5.01 7.96 -4.51
CA VAL A 67 3.62 8.06 -4.00
C VAL A 67 3.54 9.19 -2.97
N LYS A 68 2.32 9.64 -2.65
CA LYS A 68 2.10 10.56 -1.53
C LYS A 68 2.49 9.85 -0.23
N LYS A 69 3.21 10.55 0.66
CA LYS A 69 3.45 10.08 2.02
C LYS A 69 2.10 9.85 2.72
N ASP A 70 1.86 8.61 3.16
CA ASP A 70 0.56 8.14 3.65
C ASP A 70 0.72 7.04 4.69
N PHE A 71 0.39 7.34 5.94
CA PHE A 71 0.43 6.40 7.06
C PHE A 71 -0.46 5.19 6.82
N PHE A 72 -1.67 5.42 6.28
CA PHE A 72 -2.63 4.34 6.06
C PHE A 72 -2.18 3.44 4.91
N GLY A 73 -1.64 4.04 3.84
CA GLY A 73 -0.98 3.31 2.75
C GLY A 73 0.17 2.43 3.27
N MET A 74 1.05 2.98 4.12
CA MET A 74 2.15 2.25 4.74
C MET A 74 1.65 1.04 5.54
N ILE A 75 0.68 1.24 6.45
CA ILE A 75 0.12 0.16 7.27
C ILE A 75 -0.57 -0.91 6.40
N THR A 76 -1.29 -0.50 5.36
CA THR A 76 -1.93 -1.42 4.42
C THR A 76 -0.90 -2.33 3.76
N MET A 77 0.19 -1.76 3.23
CA MET A 77 1.24 -2.55 2.57
C MET A 77 1.98 -3.47 3.53
N ALA A 78 2.30 -3.01 4.74
CA ALA A 78 2.93 -3.84 5.76
C ALA A 78 2.00 -5.01 6.21
N HIS A 79 0.69 -4.76 6.32
CA HIS A 79 -0.29 -5.82 6.57
C HIS A 79 -0.36 -6.84 5.43
N MET A 80 -0.29 -6.39 4.17
CA MET A 80 -0.21 -7.30 3.03
C MET A 80 1.09 -8.13 3.05
N ALA A 81 2.23 -7.53 3.41
CA ALA A 81 3.50 -8.24 3.59
C ALA A 81 3.41 -9.33 4.66
N GLU A 82 2.74 -9.04 5.79
CA GLU A 82 2.43 -10.03 6.82
C GLU A 82 1.56 -11.14 6.25
N GLY A 83 0.50 -10.81 5.50
CA GLY A 83 -0.37 -11.76 4.81
C GLY A 83 0.38 -12.69 3.85
N ARG A 84 1.47 -12.20 3.23
CA ARG A 84 2.38 -12.96 2.36
C ARG A 84 3.53 -13.65 3.08
N GLY A 85 3.66 -13.47 4.39
CA GLY A 85 4.70 -14.11 5.19
C GLY A 85 6.10 -13.49 5.06
N ALA A 86 6.22 -12.28 4.50
CA ALA A 86 7.51 -11.57 4.49
C ALA A 86 7.90 -11.02 5.88
N ILE A 87 6.91 -10.80 6.74
CA ILE A 87 7.08 -10.51 8.16
C ILE A 87 6.12 -11.39 8.97
N ASN A 88 6.45 -11.66 10.23
CA ASN A 88 5.56 -12.45 11.10
C ASN A 88 4.39 -11.62 11.58
N ARG A 89 4.66 -10.36 11.95
CA ARG A 89 3.67 -9.40 12.42
C ARG A 89 4.02 -8.00 11.92
N ILE A 90 3.01 -7.18 11.68
CA ILE A 90 3.22 -5.75 11.37
C ILE A 90 4.07 -5.03 12.43
N ASP A 91 3.99 -5.46 13.69
CA ASP A 91 4.83 -4.99 14.80
C ASP A 91 6.33 -5.03 14.45
N ASP A 92 6.80 -6.09 13.79
CA ASP A 92 8.22 -6.26 13.44
C ASP A 92 8.71 -5.12 12.53
N TYR A 93 7.87 -4.71 11.57
CA TYR A 93 8.15 -3.59 10.69
C TYR A 93 8.14 -2.26 11.46
N ILE A 94 7.14 -2.04 12.33
CA ILE A 94 6.97 -0.78 13.07
C ILE A 94 8.08 -0.57 14.11
N TYR A 95 8.42 -1.60 14.90
CA TYR A 95 9.49 -1.50 15.90
C TYR A 95 10.88 -1.38 15.26
N GLY A 96 11.05 -1.86 14.03
CA GLY A 96 12.25 -1.65 13.22
C GLY A 96 12.46 -0.20 12.74
N LEU A 97 11.43 0.66 12.80
CA LEU A 97 11.58 2.08 12.47
C LEU A 97 12.41 2.81 13.54
N PRO A 98 13.19 3.84 13.15
CA PRO A 98 13.96 4.65 14.09
C PRO A 98 13.07 5.29 15.16
N ASP A 99 13.64 5.47 16.35
CA ASP A 99 12.96 6.23 17.41
C ASP A 99 12.75 7.68 16.97
N GLY A 100 11.60 8.25 17.36
CA GLY A 100 11.17 9.58 16.90
C GLY A 100 10.55 9.59 15.49
N ASN A 101 10.43 8.45 14.82
CA ASN A 101 9.64 8.39 13.57
C ASN A 101 8.15 8.67 13.85
N ASP A 102 7.56 9.59 13.10
CA ASP A 102 6.16 10.00 13.28
C ASP A 102 5.18 8.84 13.11
N TYR A 103 5.39 7.98 12.11
CA TYR A 103 4.49 6.87 11.81
C TYR A 103 4.62 5.72 12.82
N LYS A 104 5.84 5.48 13.34
CA LYS A 104 6.03 4.61 14.52
C LYS A 104 5.23 5.13 15.70
N THR A 105 5.36 6.42 16.00
CA THR A 105 4.66 7.06 17.11
C THR A 105 3.15 6.97 16.95
N LEU A 106 2.60 7.30 15.78
CA LEU A 106 1.17 7.19 15.49
C LEU A 106 0.63 5.77 15.64
N PHE A 107 1.36 4.75 15.16
CA PHE A 107 0.96 3.37 15.32
C PHE A 107 0.88 2.96 16.79
N LEU A 108 1.91 3.29 17.58
CA LEU A 108 1.96 2.98 19.01
C LEU A 108 0.85 3.69 19.80
N LEU A 109 0.54 4.95 19.46
CA LEU A 109 -0.57 5.68 20.08
C LEU A 109 -1.93 5.06 19.70
N MET A 110 -2.10 4.63 18.45
CA MET A 110 -3.32 3.96 18.00
C MET A 110 -3.54 2.60 18.68
N ASP A 111 -2.47 1.83 18.87
CA ASP A 111 -2.51 0.53 19.57
C ASP A 111 -2.70 0.69 21.09
N GLY A 112 -1.97 1.64 21.69
CA GLY A 112 -2.08 2.00 23.10
C GLY A 112 -3.48 2.47 23.49
N TYR A 113 -4.10 3.32 22.66
CA TYR A 113 -5.46 3.80 22.90
C TYR A 113 -6.50 2.66 22.87
N LYS A 114 -6.37 1.70 21.94
CA LYS A 114 -7.28 0.56 21.86
C LYS A 114 -7.11 -0.45 23.00
N SER A 115 -5.90 -0.54 23.57
CA SER A 115 -5.58 -1.45 24.67
C SER A 115 -5.90 -0.88 26.06
N TYR A 116 -5.89 0.44 26.23
CA TYR A 116 -6.11 1.13 27.50
C TYR A 116 -7.22 2.19 27.41
N ILE A 117 -8.48 1.74 27.43
CA ILE A 117 -9.60 2.64 27.72
C ILE A 117 -9.64 2.87 29.24
N GLN A 118 -8.88 3.84 29.77
CA GLN A 118 -9.32 4.83 30.78
C GLN A 118 -8.23 5.62 31.54
N GLU A 119 -6.99 5.15 31.71
CA GLU A 119 -6.04 5.84 32.63
C GLU A 119 -4.97 6.74 31.96
N ASP A 120 -4.71 6.61 30.65
CA ASP A 120 -3.59 7.31 29.97
C ASP A 120 -4.00 8.19 28.76
N SER A 121 -5.30 8.39 28.52
CA SER A 121 -5.77 9.14 27.33
C SER A 121 -5.25 10.58 27.28
N ASP A 122 -5.15 11.26 28.42
CA ASP A 122 -4.70 12.65 28.49
C ASP A 122 -3.25 12.82 27.99
N SER A 123 -2.39 11.83 28.22
CA SER A 123 -1.00 11.85 27.74
C SER A 123 -0.93 11.62 26.22
N ILE A 124 -1.74 10.70 25.69
CA ILE A 124 -1.86 10.39 24.27
C ILE A 124 -2.39 11.61 23.51
N GLU A 125 -3.46 12.23 24.00
CA GLU A 125 -4.02 13.42 23.38
C GLU A 125 -3.06 14.60 23.38
N HIS A 126 -2.27 14.78 24.44
CA HIS A 126 -1.26 15.84 24.49
C HIS A 126 -0.22 15.66 23.37
N VAL A 127 0.27 14.44 23.17
CA VAL A 127 1.22 14.12 22.10
C VAL A 127 0.59 14.33 20.72
N LEU A 128 -0.66 13.89 20.52
CA LEU A 128 -1.37 14.06 19.25
C LEU A 128 -1.65 15.53 18.92
N ARG A 129 -2.03 16.35 19.91
CA ARG A 129 -2.25 17.79 19.73
C ARG A 129 -0.97 18.55 19.42
N ALA A 130 0.18 18.08 19.90
CA ALA A 130 1.47 18.65 19.56
C ALA A 130 1.91 18.32 18.12
N SER A 131 1.34 17.28 17.50
CA SER A 131 1.56 16.95 16.09
C SER A 131 0.58 17.72 15.20
N ASP A 132 1.10 18.46 14.22
CA ASP A 132 0.28 19.18 13.23
C ASP A 132 -0.07 18.31 12.00
N SER A 133 0.10 16.99 12.10
CA SER A 133 -0.17 16.07 10.99
C SER A 133 -1.68 15.76 10.87
N PRO A 134 -2.21 15.63 9.63
CA PRO A 134 -3.60 15.24 9.45
C PRO A 134 -3.86 13.82 9.99
N GLU A 135 -2.86 12.93 10.02
CA GLU A 135 -2.95 11.62 10.65
C GLU A 135 -3.12 11.69 12.18
N ALA A 136 -2.34 12.53 12.87
CA ALA A 136 -2.52 12.74 14.31
C ALA A 136 -3.89 13.34 14.62
N LYS A 137 -4.33 14.33 13.82
CA LYS A 137 -5.68 14.91 13.94
C LYS A 137 -6.78 13.86 13.72
N THR A 138 -6.56 12.91 12.81
CA THR A 138 -7.49 11.79 12.57
C THR A 138 -7.62 10.92 13.82
N LEU A 139 -6.50 10.51 14.41
CA LEU A 139 -6.50 9.68 15.61
C LEU A 139 -7.10 10.42 16.82
N LEU A 140 -6.77 11.70 17.00
CA LEU A 140 -7.38 12.54 18.04
C LEU A 140 -8.90 12.64 17.86
N GLY A 141 -9.35 12.79 16.62
CA GLY A 141 -10.78 12.80 16.29
C GLY A 141 -11.46 11.48 16.66
N MET A 142 -10.83 10.34 16.40
CA MET A 142 -11.35 9.02 16.81
C MET A 142 -11.48 8.90 18.33
N ILE A 143 -10.43 9.28 19.08
CA ILE A 143 -10.44 9.27 20.55
C ILE A 143 -11.56 10.16 21.09
N THR A 144 -11.72 11.36 20.52
CA THR A 144 -12.74 12.33 20.94
C THR A 144 -14.17 11.81 20.69
N VAL A 145 -14.40 11.10 19.58
CA VAL A 145 -15.69 10.43 19.32
C VAL A 145 -15.98 9.38 20.39
N ASP A 146 -15.02 8.54 20.70
CA ASP A 146 -15.17 7.43 21.65
C ASP A 146 -15.36 7.91 23.10
N GLN A 147 -14.80 9.07 23.46
CA GLN A 147 -15.05 9.76 24.73
C GLN A 147 -16.44 10.42 24.82
N GLY A 148 -17.19 10.46 23.72
CA GLY A 148 -18.57 10.93 23.66
C GLY A 148 -18.77 12.29 22.99
N ASP A 149 -17.71 13.04 22.67
CA ASP A 149 -17.82 14.26 21.86
C ASP A 149 -17.76 13.95 20.37
N THR A 150 -18.84 13.36 19.88
CA THR A 150 -18.95 12.96 18.47
C THR A 150 -18.85 14.14 17.50
N ILE A 151 -19.34 15.33 17.88
CA ILE A 151 -19.38 16.49 16.97
C ILE A 151 -17.96 17.01 16.74
N SER A 152 -17.20 17.25 17.81
CA SER A 152 -15.83 17.73 17.70
C SER A 152 -14.95 16.68 17.03
N GLY A 153 -15.07 15.42 17.42
CA GLY A 153 -14.29 14.32 16.85
C GLY A 153 -14.53 14.15 15.34
N ILE A 154 -15.79 14.18 14.88
CA ILE A 154 -16.10 14.10 13.45
C ILE A 154 -15.57 15.34 12.69
N ASN A 155 -15.62 16.53 13.28
CA ASN A 155 -15.08 17.73 12.62
C ASN A 155 -13.56 17.64 12.44
N MET A 156 -12.83 17.14 13.45
CA MET A 156 -11.40 16.89 13.33
C MET A 156 -11.07 15.90 12.20
N ILE A 157 -11.82 14.80 12.09
CA ILE A 157 -11.64 13.81 11.02
C ILE A 157 -11.96 14.45 9.66
N LYS A 158 -13.02 15.26 9.53
CA LYS A 158 -13.34 15.96 8.27
C LYS A 158 -12.24 16.93 7.85
N GLU A 159 -11.67 17.68 8.79
CA GLU A 159 -10.54 18.57 8.51
C GLU A 159 -9.31 17.79 8.06
N ALA A 160 -8.99 16.67 8.72
CA ALA A 160 -7.90 15.80 8.31
C ALA A 160 -8.13 15.21 6.90
N ALA A 161 -9.36 14.84 6.58
CA ALA A 161 -9.74 14.38 5.24
C ALA A 161 -9.59 15.50 4.19
N TYR A 162 -9.95 16.75 4.52
CA TYR A 162 -9.71 17.90 3.64
C TYR A 162 -8.21 18.17 3.41
N GLN A 163 -7.38 17.87 4.40
CA GLN A 163 -5.91 17.90 4.29
C GLN A 163 -5.35 16.65 3.55
N GLY A 164 -6.22 15.73 3.13
CA GLY A 164 -5.90 14.57 2.31
C GLY A 164 -5.33 13.39 3.08
N CYS A 165 -5.67 13.22 4.36
CA CYS A 165 -5.40 11.97 5.08
C CYS A 165 -6.32 10.86 4.56
N SER A 166 -5.72 9.81 4.00
CA SER A 166 -6.43 8.67 3.42
C SER A 166 -7.30 7.93 4.44
N LEU A 167 -6.81 7.76 5.67
CA LEU A 167 -7.59 7.15 6.76
C LEU A 167 -8.82 8.01 7.08
N ALA A 168 -8.66 9.33 7.16
CA ALA A 168 -9.76 10.24 7.42
C ALA A 168 -10.79 10.24 6.29
N GLU A 169 -10.35 10.28 5.02
CA GLU A 169 -11.24 10.16 3.86
C GLU A 169 -12.07 8.87 3.91
N LEU A 170 -11.46 7.76 4.32
CA LEU A 170 -12.15 6.49 4.48
C LEU A 170 -13.15 6.50 5.65
N LEU A 171 -12.75 7.03 6.82
CA LEU A 171 -13.57 7.11 8.02
C LEU A 171 -14.84 7.97 7.80
N ILE A 172 -14.75 9.12 7.12
CA ILE A 172 -15.94 9.94 6.84
C ILE A 172 -16.88 9.31 5.82
N THR A 173 -16.35 8.43 4.97
CA THR A 173 -17.09 7.77 3.90
C THR A 173 -17.84 6.54 4.41
N ILE A 174 -17.30 5.89 5.44
CA ILE A 174 -17.86 4.70 6.08
C ILE A 174 -18.34 5.09 7.49
N PRO A 175 -19.59 5.59 7.62
CA PRO A 175 -20.09 6.16 8.87
C PRO A 175 -20.23 5.14 10.00
N ASP A 176 -20.31 3.84 9.68
CA ASP A 176 -20.34 2.76 10.68
C ASP A 176 -19.48 1.57 10.26
N TRP A 177 -18.30 1.47 10.84
CA TRP A 177 -17.39 0.34 10.63
C TRP A 177 -17.88 -0.97 11.25
N LYS A 178 -18.88 -0.91 12.15
CA LYS A 178 -19.54 -2.12 12.69
C LYS A 178 -20.57 -2.71 11.72
N GLY A 179 -20.76 -2.10 10.54
CA GLY A 179 -21.60 -2.63 9.46
C GLY A 179 -23.10 -2.54 9.71
N ARG A 180 -23.57 -1.77 10.71
CA ARG A 180 -25.01 -1.59 10.94
C ARG A 180 -25.62 -0.61 9.93
N LEU A 181 -24.80 0.31 9.41
CA LEU A 181 -25.17 1.16 8.29
C LEU A 181 -24.33 0.78 7.07
N ARG A 182 -24.99 0.60 5.93
CA ARG A 182 -24.33 0.35 4.66
C ARG A 182 -23.53 1.59 4.23
N ALA A 183 -22.28 1.39 3.82
CA ALA A 183 -21.44 2.47 3.31
C ALA A 183 -22.03 3.08 2.03
N ASP A 184 -21.71 4.36 1.78
CA ASP A 184 -22.13 5.05 0.56
C ASP A 184 -21.19 4.69 -0.59
N ALA A 185 -21.66 3.82 -1.48
CA ALA A 185 -20.90 3.34 -2.63
C ALA A 185 -20.47 4.48 -3.58
N THR A 186 -21.26 5.55 -3.69
CA THR A 186 -20.92 6.69 -4.56
C THR A 186 -19.72 7.44 -3.98
N LYS A 187 -19.73 7.70 -2.67
CA LYS A 187 -18.60 8.35 -1.99
C LYS A 187 -17.35 7.48 -2.00
N LEU A 188 -17.47 6.17 -1.79
CA LEU A 188 -16.35 5.24 -1.91
C LEU A 188 -15.74 5.28 -3.31
N ALA A 189 -16.56 5.27 -4.36
CA ALA A 189 -16.08 5.33 -5.74
C ALA A 189 -15.34 6.65 -6.03
N ILE A 190 -15.77 7.77 -5.44
CA ILE A 190 -15.10 9.07 -5.56
C ILE A 190 -13.67 9.02 -4.97
N ILE A 191 -13.47 8.35 -3.82
CA ILE A 191 -12.16 8.32 -3.15
C ILE A 191 -11.25 7.17 -3.64
N ALA A 192 -11.77 6.20 -4.39
CA ALA A 192 -11.06 4.96 -4.71
C ALA A 192 -9.75 5.12 -5.49
N HIS A 193 -9.58 6.21 -6.24
CA HIS A 193 -8.32 6.52 -6.93
C HIS A 193 -7.21 7.02 -5.96
N ARG A 194 -7.59 7.55 -4.79
CA ARG A 194 -6.65 8.01 -3.76
C ARG A 194 -6.45 6.97 -2.67
N VAL A 195 -7.51 6.22 -2.37
CA VAL A 195 -7.52 5.16 -1.34
C VAL A 195 -7.88 3.84 -2.03
N PRO A 196 -6.90 3.11 -2.60
CA PRO A 196 -7.18 1.90 -3.36
C PRO A 196 -7.97 0.83 -2.60
N LEU A 197 -7.83 0.79 -1.26
CA LEU A 197 -8.62 -0.09 -0.40
C LEU A 197 -10.13 0.14 -0.52
N ALA A 198 -10.58 1.33 -0.93
CA ALA A 198 -12.00 1.58 -1.18
C ALA A 198 -12.55 0.71 -2.33
N ASN A 199 -11.72 0.30 -3.29
CA ASN A 199 -12.14 -0.67 -4.32
C ASN A 199 -12.47 -2.04 -3.70
N LEU A 200 -11.70 -2.50 -2.70
CA LEU A 200 -12.01 -3.75 -2.00
C LEU A 200 -13.38 -3.67 -1.30
N ILE A 201 -13.63 -2.56 -0.61
CA ILE A 201 -14.88 -2.31 0.13
C ILE A 201 -16.06 -2.18 -0.85
N LEU A 202 -15.86 -1.55 -2.01
CA LEU A 202 -16.88 -1.52 -3.08
C LEU A 202 -17.17 -2.91 -3.62
N GLY A 203 -16.13 -3.73 -3.83
CA GLY A 203 -16.27 -5.12 -4.19
C GLY A 203 -17.15 -5.89 -3.21
N ASP A 204 -16.86 -5.76 -1.92
CA ASP A 204 -17.67 -6.38 -0.86
C ASP A 204 -19.11 -5.86 -0.86
N LEU A 205 -19.29 -4.55 -0.96
CA LEU A 205 -20.60 -3.92 -0.94
C LEU A 205 -21.50 -4.38 -2.10
N TYR A 206 -20.96 -4.57 -3.30
CA TYR A 206 -21.73 -5.05 -4.46
C TYR A 206 -21.87 -6.57 -4.49
N TYR A 207 -20.96 -7.31 -3.84
CA TYR A 207 -21.03 -8.76 -3.75
C TYR A 207 -22.12 -9.20 -2.76
N GLU A 208 -22.18 -8.55 -1.60
CA GLU A 208 -23.19 -8.83 -0.60
C GLU A 208 -24.59 -8.42 -1.07
N PRO A 209 -25.64 -9.20 -0.73
CA PRO A 209 -27.01 -8.86 -1.07
C PRO A 209 -27.45 -7.56 -0.37
N ASP A 210 -28.19 -6.73 -1.10
CA ASP A 210 -28.86 -5.56 -0.54
C ASP A 210 -30.06 -5.93 0.35
N GLU A 211 -30.76 -4.91 0.87
CA GLU A 211 -31.96 -5.08 1.70
C GLU A 211 -33.09 -5.87 0.97
N ASN A 212 -33.04 -5.95 -0.36
CA ASN A 212 -33.98 -6.70 -1.20
C ASN A 212 -33.43 -8.07 -1.63
N GLY A 213 -32.29 -8.51 -1.09
CA GLY A 213 -31.63 -9.76 -1.45
C GLY A 213 -30.88 -9.73 -2.79
N LYS A 214 -30.72 -8.56 -3.42
CA LYS A 214 -30.06 -8.40 -4.72
C LYS A 214 -28.59 -8.04 -4.57
N SER A 215 -27.72 -8.71 -5.31
CA SER A 215 -26.30 -8.36 -5.43
C SER A 215 -25.95 -8.01 -6.88
N ASN A 216 -24.91 -7.22 -7.08
CA ASN A 216 -24.34 -6.94 -8.39
C ASN A 216 -22.94 -7.56 -8.47
N LYS A 217 -22.89 -8.89 -8.61
CA LYS A 217 -21.64 -9.66 -8.62
C LYS A 217 -20.70 -9.24 -9.76
N GLN A 218 -21.22 -8.82 -10.91
CA GLN A 218 -20.38 -8.33 -12.01
C GLN A 218 -19.62 -7.07 -11.59
N LEU A 219 -20.34 -6.08 -11.05
CA LEU A 219 -19.69 -4.84 -10.59
C LEU A 219 -18.76 -5.10 -9.40
N ALA A 220 -19.09 -6.06 -8.54
CA ALA A 220 -18.23 -6.48 -7.45
C ALA A 220 -16.87 -6.99 -7.95
N VAL A 221 -16.84 -7.88 -8.95
CA VAL A 221 -15.59 -8.41 -9.50
C VAL A 221 -14.79 -7.35 -10.24
N GLU A 222 -15.44 -6.40 -10.90
CA GLU A 222 -14.75 -5.24 -11.50
C GLU A 222 -14.00 -4.41 -10.44
N TYR A 223 -14.61 -4.19 -9.28
CA TYR A 223 -13.95 -3.50 -8.17
C TYR A 223 -12.87 -4.34 -7.48
N TYR A 224 -13.05 -5.65 -7.34
CA TYR A 224 -11.98 -6.52 -6.86
C TYR A 224 -10.76 -6.50 -7.80
N MET A 225 -10.95 -6.48 -9.11
CA MET A 225 -9.83 -6.37 -10.06
C MET A 225 -9.12 -5.01 -9.94
N LYS A 226 -9.84 -3.91 -9.72
CA LYS A 226 -9.21 -2.62 -9.40
C LYS A 226 -8.41 -2.67 -8.09
N ALA A 227 -8.90 -3.37 -7.07
CA ALA A 227 -8.15 -3.58 -5.84
C ALA A 227 -6.88 -4.42 -6.09
N GLU A 228 -6.94 -5.41 -6.99
CA GLU A 228 -5.81 -6.26 -7.37
C GLU A 228 -4.72 -5.47 -8.11
N GLU A 229 -5.08 -4.54 -8.99
CA GLU A 229 -4.14 -3.65 -9.69
C GLU A 229 -3.27 -2.84 -8.72
N HIS A 230 -3.80 -2.51 -7.55
CA HIS A 230 -3.11 -1.82 -6.47
C HIS A 230 -2.51 -2.76 -5.41
N ALA A 231 -2.48 -4.07 -5.69
CA ALA A 231 -1.96 -5.11 -4.80
C ALA A 231 -2.68 -5.21 -3.44
N VAL A 232 -3.90 -4.68 -3.30
CA VAL A 232 -4.68 -4.69 -2.03
C VAL A 232 -5.83 -5.71 -2.03
N LEU A 233 -5.92 -6.57 -3.06
CA LEU A 233 -6.91 -7.64 -3.08
C LEU A 233 -6.50 -8.77 -2.13
N GLY A 234 -7.35 -9.05 -1.14
CA GLY A 234 -7.19 -10.18 -0.24
C GLY A 234 -7.79 -11.48 -0.77
N ARG A 235 -7.53 -12.58 -0.05
CA ARG A 235 -7.98 -13.95 -0.36
C ARG A 235 -9.46 -14.05 -0.72
N HIS A 236 -10.35 -13.52 0.13
CA HIS A 236 -11.80 -13.61 -0.09
C HIS A 236 -12.23 -12.93 -1.40
N GLY A 237 -11.67 -11.75 -1.71
CA GLY A 237 -11.97 -11.06 -2.96
C GLY A 237 -11.48 -11.85 -4.18
N ALA A 238 -10.27 -12.42 -4.11
CA ALA A 238 -9.75 -13.28 -5.18
C ALA A 238 -10.58 -14.56 -5.38
N GLU A 239 -11.01 -15.22 -4.29
CA GLU A 239 -11.91 -16.37 -4.34
C GLU A 239 -13.24 -16.01 -5.01
N ARG A 240 -13.81 -14.85 -4.69
CA ARG A 240 -15.06 -14.35 -5.30
C ARG A 240 -14.92 -14.08 -6.79
N VAL A 241 -13.78 -13.52 -7.23
CA VAL A 241 -13.50 -13.30 -8.66
C VAL A 241 -13.38 -14.64 -9.40
N LEU A 242 -12.60 -15.57 -8.86
CA LEU A 242 -12.41 -16.90 -9.46
C LEU A 242 -13.72 -17.70 -9.50
N ASP A 243 -14.53 -17.66 -8.44
CA ASP A 243 -15.84 -18.31 -8.39
C ASP A 243 -16.79 -17.71 -9.45
N TYR A 244 -16.88 -16.40 -9.53
CA TYR A 244 -17.71 -15.73 -10.54
C TYR A 244 -17.28 -16.11 -11.96
N TYR A 245 -15.98 -16.11 -12.25
CA TYR A 245 -15.42 -16.52 -13.53
C TYR A 245 -15.72 -17.99 -13.86
N ARG A 246 -15.46 -18.92 -12.93
CA ARG A 246 -15.66 -20.37 -13.12
C ARG A 246 -17.13 -20.75 -13.34
N ASN A 247 -18.06 -19.96 -12.79
CA ASN A 247 -19.50 -20.14 -12.98
C ASN A 247 -20.05 -19.45 -14.24
N GLY A 248 -19.18 -19.03 -15.17
CA GLY A 248 -19.59 -18.41 -16.44
C GLY A 248 -19.99 -16.94 -16.32
N GLY A 249 -19.52 -16.26 -15.27
CA GLY A 249 -19.70 -14.82 -15.10
C GLY A 249 -19.11 -14.01 -16.24
N ASN A 250 -19.71 -12.85 -16.52
CA ASN A 250 -19.29 -11.98 -17.62
C ASN A 250 -18.09 -11.11 -17.21
N ILE A 251 -16.91 -11.73 -17.13
CA ILE A 251 -15.64 -11.05 -16.88
C ILE A 251 -14.56 -11.64 -17.80
N GLN A 252 -13.73 -10.77 -18.37
CA GLN A 252 -12.58 -11.18 -19.17
C GLN A 252 -11.35 -11.22 -18.28
N LEU A 253 -10.83 -12.42 -18.03
CA LEU A 253 -9.57 -12.66 -17.33
C LEU A 253 -8.56 -13.27 -18.30
N THR A 254 -7.34 -12.75 -18.29
CA THR A 254 -6.21 -13.38 -18.96
C THR A 254 -5.69 -14.57 -18.16
N GLU A 255 -4.86 -15.42 -18.77
CA GLU A 255 -4.19 -16.50 -18.04
C GLU A 255 -3.37 -15.99 -16.85
N ASP A 256 -2.72 -14.83 -17.01
CA ASP A 256 -1.93 -14.21 -15.96
C ASP A 256 -2.80 -13.64 -14.83
N ASP A 257 -3.99 -13.11 -15.15
CA ASP A 257 -4.96 -12.70 -14.11
C ASP A 257 -5.37 -13.91 -13.26
N ILE A 258 -5.70 -15.03 -13.91
CA ILE A 258 -6.10 -16.26 -13.22
C ILE A 258 -4.97 -16.75 -12.31
N LYS A 259 -3.72 -16.81 -12.80
CA LYS A 259 -2.56 -17.22 -12.00
C LYS A 259 -2.35 -16.30 -10.79
N ARG A 260 -2.41 -14.97 -10.97
CA ARG A 260 -2.26 -14.03 -9.85
C ARG A 260 -3.36 -14.20 -8.81
N LEU A 261 -4.61 -14.36 -9.25
CA LEU A 261 -5.74 -14.62 -8.34
C LEU A 261 -5.55 -15.94 -7.59
N GLU A 262 -5.12 -17.00 -8.26
CA GLU A 262 -4.84 -18.29 -7.61
C GLU A 262 -3.71 -18.18 -6.58
N LEU A 263 -2.64 -17.41 -6.86
CA LEU A 263 -1.59 -17.09 -5.89
C LEU A 263 -2.11 -16.29 -4.69
N ILE A 264 -3.12 -15.43 -4.85
CA ILE A 264 -3.77 -14.75 -3.72
C ILE A 264 -4.59 -15.73 -2.86
N VAL A 265 -5.19 -16.75 -3.48
CA VAL A 265 -6.02 -17.75 -2.76
C VAL A 265 -5.19 -18.78 -2.00
N GLN A 266 -3.98 -19.10 -2.46
CA GLN A 266 -3.13 -20.11 -1.82
C GLN A 266 -2.86 -19.78 -0.34
N PRO A 267 -3.02 -20.75 0.57
CA PRO A 267 -2.72 -20.56 1.99
C PRO A 267 -1.22 -20.37 2.22
N LYS A 268 -0.87 -19.62 3.29
CA LYS A 268 0.53 -19.43 3.74
C LYS A 268 1.25 -20.79 3.84
N GLY A 269 2.40 -20.92 3.18
CA GLY A 269 3.34 -22.03 3.36
C GLY A 269 3.29 -23.16 2.34
N VAL A 270 2.57 -23.02 1.23
CA VAL A 270 2.73 -23.93 0.08
C VAL A 270 3.79 -23.32 -0.84
N GLU A 271 5.06 -23.65 -0.60
CA GLU A 271 6.11 -23.44 -1.60
C GLU A 271 5.72 -24.28 -2.83
N THR A 272 5.46 -23.63 -3.96
CA THR A 272 5.41 -24.32 -5.24
C THR A 272 6.83 -24.75 -5.57
N GLU A 273 7.13 -26.03 -5.32
CA GLU A 273 8.30 -26.75 -5.84
C GLU A 273 8.42 -26.65 -7.37
#